data_AF-A0A931N5Q3-F1
#
_entry.id   AF-A0A931N5Q3-F1
#
_cell.length_a   1.000
_cell.length_b   1.000
_cell.length_c   1.000
_cell.angle_alpha   90.00
_cell.angle_beta   90.00
_cell.angle_gamma   90.00
#
_symmetry.space_group_name_H-M   'P 1'
#
loop_
_entity.id
_entity.type
_entity.pdbx_description
1 polymer ?
#
loop_
_entity_poly.entity_id
_entity_poly.type
_entity_poly.pdbx_seq_one_letter_code
_entity_poly.pdbx_strand_id
1 'polypeptide(L)' 'MNDARFGRDGRLLVGAGDERVVRLWTTDPDTVADQICTSGSTLLDAAEWERQAPGYPMATLCPK' A
#
# COMPACT_ATOMS: atom_id res chain seq x y z
N MET A 1 -14.29 4.65 -6.76
CA MET A 1 -13.33 4.50 -7.87
C MET A 1 -13.87 3.58 -8.96
N ASN A 2 -14.06 4.07 -10.17
CA ASN A 2 -14.53 3.30 -11.33
C ASN A 2 -13.50 3.23 -12.46
N ASP A 3 -12.40 3.99 -12.39
CA ASP A 3 -11.30 3.90 -13.34
C ASP A 3 -9.93 3.98 -12.65
N ALA A 4 -8.95 3.27 -13.20
CA ALA A 4 -7.56 3.29 -12.76
C ALA A 4 -6.59 3.07 -13.92
N ARG A 5 -5.52 3.86 -13.99
CA ARG A 5 -4.51 3.80 -15.06
C ARG A 5 -3.10 4.01 -14.52
N PHE A 6 -2.15 3.26 -15.07
CA PHE A 6 -0.73 3.49 -14.82
C PHE A 6 -0.19 4.66 -15.65
N GLY A 7 0.75 5.40 -15.09
CA GLY A 7 1.61 6.31 -15.82
C GLY A 7 2.49 5.56 -16.82
N ARG A 8 3.06 6.28 -17.79
CA ARG A 8 3.86 5.69 -18.88
C ARG A 8 5.07 4.87 -18.38
N ASP A 9 5.67 5.29 -17.29
CA ASP A 9 6.81 4.63 -16.65
C ASP A 9 6.38 3.57 -15.61
N GLY A 10 5.08 3.39 -15.40
CA GLY A 10 4.52 2.44 -14.43
C GLY A 10 4.72 2.83 -12.97
N ARG A 11 5.36 3.98 -12.66
CA ARG A 11 5.70 4.40 -11.29
C ARG A 11 4.56 5.07 -10.54
N LEU A 12 3.52 5.47 -11.28
CA LEU A 12 2.35 6.13 -10.75
C LEU A 12 1.09 5.36 -11.15
N LEU A 13 0.19 5.15 -10.20
CA LEU A 13 -1.18 4.70 -10.44
C LEU A 13 -2.12 5.87 -10.16
N VAL A 14 -2.97 6.18 -11.13
CA VAL A 14 -4.00 7.23 -11.01
C VAL A 14 -5.35 6.55 -10.97
N GLY A 15 -6.17 6.90 -9.99
CA GLY A 15 -7.54 6.42 -9.88
C GLY A 15 -8.55 7.56 -9.78
N ALA A 16 -9.70 7.36 -10.41
CA ALA A 16 -10.81 8.32 -10.42
C ALA A 16 -12.15 7.62 -10.11
N GLY A 17 -13.08 8.38 -9.57
CA GLY A 17 -14.39 7.87 -9.13
C GLY A 17 -15.48 8.92 -9.17
N ASP A 18 -16.71 8.47 -8.96
CA ASP A 18 -17.91 9.31 -8.89
C ASP A 18 -17.86 10.34 -7.76
N GLU A 19 -17.02 10.08 -6.76
CA GLU A 19 -16.65 10.98 -5.67
C GLU A 19 -15.91 12.25 -6.12
N ARG A 20 -15.60 12.40 -7.43
CA ARG A 20 -14.87 13.53 -8.04
C ARG A 20 -13.50 13.80 -7.40
N VAL A 21 -12.92 12.79 -6.78
CA VAL A 21 -11.57 12.82 -6.25
C VAL A 21 -10.67 11.97 -7.14
N VAL A 22 -9.57 12.58 -7.58
CA VAL A 22 -8.47 11.84 -8.22
C VAL A 22 -7.48 11.46 -7.12
N ARG A 23 -7.17 10.17 -7.03
CA ARG A 23 -6.15 9.65 -6.12
C ARG A 23 -4.94 9.22 -6.91
N LEU A 24 -3.77 9.49 -6.35
CA LEU A 24 -2.47 9.18 -6.92
C LEU A 24 -1.73 8.28 -5.94
N TRP A 25 -1.16 7.20 -6.44
CA TRP A 25 -0.31 6.29 -5.69
C TRP A 25 1.00 6.07 -6.42
N THR A 26 2.10 6.02 -5.68
CA THR A 26 3.34 5.45 -6.21
C THR A 26 3.23 3.93 -6.26
N THR A 27 3.92 3.30 -7.21
CA THR A 27 4.03 1.83 -7.32
C THR A 27 5.39 1.31 -6.87
N ASP A 28 6.30 2.21 -6.46
CA ASP A 28 7.60 1.85 -5.92
C ASP A 28 7.46 1.23 -4.52
N PRO A 29 7.77 -0.06 -4.33
CA PRO A 29 7.54 -0.75 -3.08
C PRO A 29 8.34 -0.18 -1.91
N ASP A 30 9.56 0.33 -2.16
CA ASP A 30 10.38 0.93 -1.11
C ASP A 30 9.73 2.22 -0.59
N THR A 31 9.31 3.10 -1.50
CA THR A 31 8.56 4.32 -1.13
C THR A 31 7.25 3.99 -0.40
N VAL A 32 6.51 2.96 -0.83
CA VAL A 32 5.25 2.56 -0.18
C VAL A 32 5.51 2.03 1.23
N ALA A 33 6.55 1.22 1.42
CA ALA A 33 6.93 0.71 2.74
C ALA A 33 7.25 1.85 3.71
N ASP A 34 8.04 2.84 3.27
CA ASP A 34 8.36 4.02 4.08
C ASP A 34 7.11 4.83 4.45
N GLN A 35 6.18 5.01 3.50
CA GLN A 35 4.91 5.70 3.75
C GLN A 35 4.05 4.98 4.77
N ILE A 36 3.95 3.64 4.69
CA ILE A 36 3.19 2.82 5.65
C ILE A 36 3.83 2.92 7.04
N CYS A 37 5.16 2.88 7.12
CA CYS A 37 5.87 2.94 8.40
C CYS A 37 5.79 4.31 9.07
N THR A 38 5.62 5.38 8.28
CA THR A 38 5.48 6.76 8.80
C THR A 38 4.04 7.21 8.97
N SER A 39 3.04 6.48 8.43
CA SER A 39 1.63 6.88 8.49
C SER A 39 0.98 6.73 9.88
N GLY A 40 1.71 6.15 10.84
CA GLY A 40 1.17 5.85 12.17
C GLY A 40 0.15 4.70 12.16
N SER A 41 0.16 3.87 11.11
CA SER A 41 -0.69 2.68 11.04
C SER A 41 -0.29 1.67 12.11
N THR A 42 -1.29 0.96 12.65
CA THR A 42 -1.05 -0.14 13.59
C THR A 42 -0.33 -1.28 12.88
N LEU A 43 0.72 -1.81 13.52
CA LEU A 43 1.40 -3.01 13.03
C LEU A 43 0.50 -4.23 13.20
N LEU A 44 0.53 -5.14 12.22
CA LEU A 44 -0.26 -6.37 12.25
C LEU A 44 0.17 -7.23 13.45
N ASP A 45 -0.81 -7.68 14.23
CA ASP A 45 -0.57 -8.73 15.21
C ASP A 45 -0.47 -10.12 14.56
N ALA A 46 -0.16 -11.16 15.34
CA ALA A 46 0.03 -12.52 14.80
C ALA A 46 -1.26 -13.10 14.17
N ALA A 47 -2.43 -12.77 14.70
CA ALA A 47 -3.71 -13.26 14.17
C ALA A 47 -4.12 -12.51 12.89
N GLU A 48 -3.77 -11.23 12.79
CA GLU A 48 -3.90 -10.44 11.57
C GLU A 48 -2.91 -10.91 10.49
N TRP A 49 -1.67 -11.22 10.87
CA TRP A 49 -0.66 -11.75 9.97
C TRP A 49 -1.11 -13.06 9.33
N GLU A 50 -1.56 -14.03 10.12
CA GLU A 50 -2.04 -15.32 9.59
C GLU A 50 -3.23 -15.15 8.64
N ARG A 51 -4.09 -14.15 8.89
CA ARG A 51 -5.24 -13.87 8.02
C ARG A 51 -4.84 -13.19 6.70
N GLN A 52 -3.86 -12.30 6.71
CA GLN A 52 -3.51 -11.48 5.54
C GLN A 52 -2.34 -12.05 4.72
N ALA A 53 -1.42 -12.76 5.37
CA ALA A 53 -0.22 -13.33 4.75
C ALA A 53 -0.05 -14.82 5.09
N PRO A 54 -1.07 -15.68 4.82
CA PRO A 54 -0.99 -17.10 5.13
C PRO A 54 0.18 -17.76 4.39
N GLY A 55 0.98 -18.53 5.13
CA GLY A 55 2.15 -19.22 4.59
C GLY A 55 3.43 -18.37 4.52
N TYR A 56 3.41 -17.11 4.95
CA TYR A 56 4.61 -16.28 5.09
C TYR A 56 5.07 -16.21 6.55
N PRO A 57 6.39 -16.35 6.81
CA PRO A 57 6.91 -16.17 8.16
C PRO A 57 6.69 -14.73 8.62
N MET A 58 6.37 -14.56 9.91
CA MET A 58 6.22 -13.25 10.54
C MET A 58 7.51 -12.43 10.33
N ALA A 59 7.39 -11.26 9.69
CA ALA A 59 8.51 -10.38 9.42
C ALA A 59 8.42 -9.09 10.23
N THR A 60 9.58 -8.45 10.48
CA THR A 60 9.60 -7.09 10.99
C THR A 60 9.18 -6.15 9.87
N LEU A 61 8.04 -5.47 10.05
CA LEU A 61 7.43 -4.64 9.00
C LEU A 61 8.15 -3.31 8.80
N CYS A 62 8.49 -2.61 9.89
CA CYS A 62 9.09 -1.29 9.83
C CYS A 62 10.47 -1.26 10.49
N PRO A 63 11.49 -0.71 9.82
CA PRO A 63 12.77 -0.43 10.47
C PRO A 63 12.54 0.62 11.58
N LYS A 64 13.27 0.47 12.70
CA LYS A 64 13.30 1.48 13.76
C LYS A 64 14.13 2.69 13.34
#